data_AF-A0A954C8L2-F1
#
_entry.id   AF-A0A954C8L2-F1
#
_cell.length_a   1.000
_cell.length_b   1.000
_cell.length_c   1.000
_cell.angle_alpha   90.00
_cell.angle_beta   90.00
_cell.angle_gamma   90.00
#
_symmetry.space_group_name_H-M   'P 1'
#
loop_
_entity.id
_entity.type
_entity.pdbx_description
1 polymer ?
#
loop_
_entity_poly.entity_id
_entity_poly.type
_entity_poly.pdbx_seq_one_letter_code
_entity_poly.pdbx_strand_id
1 'polypeptide(L)'
;MPPKHNPLKLNALQLKTLTVLQQLARFPQYSNRDAETGEAVIMRFPHAHGDHFHCGDAVVLSRDATGLQNEKVWRALERKGLARPVSATALALSAAGEAYDTGLSDRILHRADH
;
A
#
# COMPACT_ATOMS: atom_id res chain seq x y z
N MET A 1 -2.74 11.95 15.02
CA MET A 1 -2.71 10.87 16.03
C MET A 1 -2.27 9.57 15.38
N PRO A 2 -1.45 8.74 16.05
CA PRO A 2 -1.17 7.38 15.57
C PRO A 2 -2.48 6.60 15.36
N PRO A 3 -2.49 5.57 14.49
CA PRO A 3 -3.69 4.75 14.27
C PRO A 3 -4.21 4.23 15.60
N LYS A 4 -5.55 4.15 15.76
CA LYS A 4 -6.18 3.61 16.98
C LYS A 4 -5.67 2.20 17.30
N HIS A 5 -5.21 1.44 16.29
CA HIS A 5 -4.62 0.13 16.45
C HIS A 5 -3.34 0.00 15.59
N ASN A 6 -2.17 -0.08 16.22
CA ASN A 6 -0.87 -0.27 15.54
C ASN A 6 0.05 -1.25 16.30
N PRO A 7 -0.36 -2.52 16.47
CA PRO A 7 0.36 -3.50 17.28
C PRO A 7 1.78 -3.80 16.76
N LEU A 8 2.00 -3.66 15.45
CA LEU A 8 3.30 -3.91 14.82
C LEU A 8 4.27 -2.71 14.91
N LYS A 9 3.81 -1.61 15.53
CA LYS A 9 4.57 -0.36 15.75
C LYS A 9 5.14 0.20 14.44
N LEU A 10 4.32 0.19 13.38
CA LEU A 10 4.68 0.78 12.11
C LEU A 10 4.82 2.30 12.25
N ASN A 11 5.85 2.88 11.65
CA ASN A 11 6.00 4.33 11.61
C ASN A 11 5.03 4.96 10.60
N ALA A 12 4.92 6.29 10.59
CA ALA A 12 3.97 7.00 9.73
C ALA A 12 4.17 6.70 8.24
N LEU A 13 5.42 6.59 7.77
CA LEU A 13 5.72 6.28 6.37
C LEU A 13 5.28 4.86 6.00
N GLN A 14 5.56 3.86 6.85
CA GLN A 14 5.15 2.48 6.66
C GLN A 14 3.63 2.33 6.63
N LEU A 15 2.92 3.02 7.53
CA LEU A 15 1.46 3.02 7.57
C LEU A 15 0.85 3.60 6.29
N LYS A 16 1.37 4.73 5.81
CA LYS A 16 0.91 5.34 4.55
C LYS A 16 1.17 4.41 3.37
N THR A 17 2.38 3.85 3.26
CA THR A 17 2.72 2.89 2.20
C THR A 17 1.79 1.68 2.21
N LEU A 18 1.55 1.08 3.38
CA LEU A 18 0.66 -0.07 3.50
C LEU A 18 -0.77 0.28 3.07
N THR A 19 -1.27 1.45 3.44
CA THR A 19 -2.60 1.93 3.03
C THR A 19 -2.72 2.04 1.51
N VAL A 20 -1.68 2.55 0.85
CA VAL A 20 -1.67 2.65 -0.63
C VAL A 20 -1.56 1.27 -1.27
N LEU A 21 -0.74 0.36 -0.74
CA LEU A 21 -0.64 -1.03 -1.23
C LEU A 21 -1.98 -1.77 -1.12
N GLN A 22 -2.67 -1.63 0.01
CA GLN A 22 -4.00 -2.20 0.23
C GLN A 22 -5.00 -1.68 -0.79
N GLN A 23 -4.96 -0.38 -1.09
CA GLN A 23 -5.82 0.19 -2.11
C GLN A 23 -5.49 -0.40 -3.49
N LEU A 24 -4.22 -0.44 -3.91
CA LEU A 24 -3.81 -1.01 -5.20
C LEU A 24 -4.24 -2.48 -5.35
N ALA A 25 -4.13 -3.28 -4.28
CA ALA A 25 -4.48 -4.70 -4.26
C ALA A 25 -5.97 -5.01 -4.56
N ARG A 26 -6.85 -4.01 -4.47
CA ARG A 26 -8.29 -4.16 -4.75
C ARG A 26 -8.62 -4.06 -6.23
N PHE A 27 -7.68 -3.63 -7.06
CA PHE A 27 -7.93 -3.23 -8.43
C PHE A 27 -7.14 -4.10 -9.42
N PRO A 28 -7.82 -4.82 -10.33
CA PRO A 28 -7.18 -5.72 -11.29
C PRO A 28 -6.14 -5.04 -12.20
N GLN A 29 -6.24 -3.73 -12.43
CA GLN A 29 -5.26 -3.01 -13.23
C GLN A 29 -3.88 -2.82 -12.55
N TYR A 30 -3.78 -3.03 -11.24
CA TYR A 30 -2.51 -2.90 -10.49
C TYR A 30 -2.01 -4.22 -9.91
N SER A 31 -2.91 -5.17 -9.64
CA SER A 31 -2.57 -6.41 -8.98
C SER A 31 -3.31 -7.64 -9.52
N ASN A 32 -2.65 -8.79 -9.41
CA ASN A 32 -3.25 -10.11 -9.60
C ASN A 32 -3.18 -10.91 -8.29
N ARG A 33 -4.08 -11.87 -8.11
CA ARG A 33 -3.98 -12.83 -7.01
C ARG A 33 -3.07 -13.98 -7.40
N ASP A 34 -2.14 -14.31 -6.53
CA ASP A 34 -1.35 -15.53 -6.63
C ASP A 34 -2.23 -16.74 -6.26
N ALA A 35 -2.31 -17.74 -7.15
CA ALA A 35 -3.24 -18.85 -7.01
C ALA A 35 -2.85 -19.85 -5.91
N GLU A 36 -1.56 -19.94 -5.57
CA GLU A 36 -1.06 -20.88 -4.57
C GLU A 36 -1.14 -20.28 -3.16
N THR A 37 -0.82 -18.99 -3.04
CA THR A 37 -0.68 -18.31 -1.75
C THR A 37 -1.88 -17.42 -1.39
N GLY A 38 -2.67 -17.01 -2.38
CA GLY A 38 -3.76 -16.03 -2.22
C GLY A 38 -3.29 -14.58 -2.05
N GLU A 39 -1.98 -14.32 -2.08
CA GLU A 39 -1.42 -12.97 -1.95
C GLU A 39 -1.81 -12.08 -3.13
N ALA A 40 -1.99 -10.79 -2.89
CA ALA A 40 -2.16 -9.81 -3.96
C ALA A 40 -0.80 -9.34 -4.47
N VAL A 41 -0.42 -9.74 -5.68
CA VAL A 41 0.82 -9.36 -6.33
C VAL A 41 0.61 -8.05 -7.07
N ILE A 42 1.13 -6.95 -6.51
CA ILE A 42 1.10 -5.61 -7.08
C ILE A 42 2.29 -5.49 -8.04
N MET A 43 2.02 -5.34 -9.33
CA MET A 43 3.05 -5.34 -10.38
C MET A 43 3.22 -3.98 -11.06
N ARG A 44 2.27 -3.07 -10.86
CA ARG A 44 2.28 -1.73 -11.46
C ARG A 44 2.10 -0.71 -10.36
N PHE A 45 3.17 -0.01 -10.01
CA PHE A 45 3.10 1.17 -9.16
C PHE A 45 2.70 2.38 -10.00
N PRO A 46 1.69 3.16 -9.58
CA PRO A 46 1.30 4.37 -10.30
C PRO A 46 2.45 5.39 -10.28
N HIS A 47 2.58 6.14 -11.37
CA HIS A 47 3.47 7.29 -11.44
C HIS A 47 2.69 8.57 -11.11
N ALA A 48 3.34 9.50 -10.41
CA ALA A 48 2.74 10.80 -10.12
C ALA A 48 2.57 11.62 -11.40
N HIS A 49 1.42 12.27 -11.53
CA HIS A 49 1.17 13.32 -12.50
C HIS A 49 1.09 14.65 -11.73
N GLY A 50 2.25 15.30 -11.55
CA GLY A 50 2.37 16.47 -10.67
C GLY A 50 2.41 16.06 -9.20
N ASP A 51 1.48 16.57 -8.40
CA ASP A 51 1.45 16.38 -6.94
C ASP A 51 0.58 15.22 -6.46
N HIS A 52 0.00 14.42 -7.37
CA HIS A 52 -0.84 13.27 -7.05
C HIS A 52 -0.79 12.16 -8.11
N PHE A 53 -1.37 11.00 -7.79
CA PHE A 53 -1.66 9.93 -8.75
C PHE A 53 -2.99 9.23 -8.44
N HIS A 54 -3.51 8.54 -9.45
CA HIS A 54 -4.66 7.66 -9.33
C HIS A 54 -4.26 6.30 -8.76
N CYS A 55 -5.02 5.86 -7.76
CA CYS A 55 -4.89 4.60 -7.05
C CYS A 55 -6.26 3.91 -7.03
N GLY A 56 -6.65 3.37 -8.18
CA GLY A 56 -7.98 2.79 -8.38
C GLY A 56 -9.06 3.87 -8.43
N ASP A 57 -10.03 3.78 -7.51
CA ASP A 57 -11.12 4.76 -7.35
C ASP A 57 -10.74 6.00 -6.52
N ALA A 58 -9.48 6.11 -6.08
CA ALA A 58 -9.00 7.18 -5.23
C ALA A 58 -7.82 7.93 -5.86
N VAL A 59 -7.59 9.14 -5.37
CA VAL A 59 -6.41 9.96 -5.65
C VAL A 59 -5.55 10.04 -4.38
N VAL A 60 -4.23 9.90 -4.55
CA VAL A 60 -3.25 9.99 -3.45
C VAL A 60 -2.25 11.08 -3.78
N LEU A 61 -1.96 11.94 -2.81
CA LEU A 61 -0.91 12.97 -2.96
C LEU A 61 0.47 12.31 -2.99
N SER A 62 1.35 12.78 -3.87
CA SER A 62 2.72 12.27 -4.05
C SER A 62 3.52 12.27 -2.73
N ARG A 63 3.29 13.27 -1.86
CA ARG A 63 3.94 13.38 -0.54
C ARG A 63 3.60 12.24 0.42
N ASP A 64 2.45 11.59 0.24
CA ASP A 64 1.96 10.52 1.11
C ASP A 64 2.39 9.12 0.62
N ALA A 65 2.96 9.02 -0.58
CA ALA A 65 3.31 7.78 -1.23
C ALA A 65 4.81 7.62 -1.52
N THR A 66 5.64 8.48 -0.92
CA THR A 66 7.12 8.42 -1.05
C THR A 66 7.71 7.08 -0.61
N GLY A 67 7.00 6.33 0.23
CA GLY A 67 7.42 5.01 0.67
C GLY A 67 7.19 3.89 -0.35
N LEU A 68 6.46 4.14 -1.46
CA LEU A 68 6.33 3.18 -2.56
C LEU A 68 7.66 2.93 -3.27
N GLN A 69 8.59 3.89 -3.28
CA GLN A 69 9.92 3.76 -3.91
C GLN A 69 11.03 3.54 -2.88
N ASN A 70 10.69 3.30 -1.61
CA ASN A 70 11.66 3.23 -0.53
C ASN A 70 11.89 1.79 -0.07
N GLU A 71 13.03 1.21 -0.45
CA GLU A 71 13.38 -0.17 -0.10
C GLU A 71 13.38 -0.41 1.43
N LYS A 72 13.78 0.57 2.25
CA LYS A 72 13.76 0.43 3.72
C LYS A 72 12.35 0.20 4.26
N VAL A 73 11.34 0.80 3.61
CA VAL A 73 9.93 0.59 3.96
C VAL A 73 9.50 -0.82 3.55
N TRP A 74 9.86 -1.26 2.33
CA TRP A 74 9.53 -2.61 1.86
C TRP A 74 10.11 -3.68 2.77
N ARG A 75 11.40 -3.57 3.12
CA ARG A 75 12.07 -4.47 4.08
C ARG A 75 11.42 -4.45 5.46
N ALA A 76 10.92 -3.31 5.90
CA ALA A 76 10.23 -3.23 7.18
C ALA A 76 8.87 -3.95 7.14
N LEU A 77 8.09 -3.80 6.06
CA LEU A 77 6.83 -4.53 5.90
C LEU A 77 7.06 -6.04 5.75
N GLU A 78 8.15 -6.44 5.08
CA GLU A 78 8.58 -7.84 4.93
C GLU A 78 8.91 -8.47 6.28
N ARG A 79 9.74 -7.83 7.11
CA ARG A 79 10.03 -8.31 8.48
C ARG A 79 8.81 -8.39 9.38
N LYS A 80 7.72 -7.70 9.02
CA LYS A 80 6.45 -7.70 9.74
C LYS A 80 5.43 -8.67 9.13
N GLY A 81 5.78 -9.38 8.05
CA GLY A 81 4.90 -10.35 7.38
C GLY A 81 3.72 -9.71 6.63
N LEU A 82 3.77 -8.40 6.36
CA LEU A 82 2.66 -7.66 5.75
C LEU A 82 2.78 -7.63 4.22
N ALA A 83 3.99 -7.55 3.71
CA ALA A 83 4.26 -7.43 2.29
C ALA A 83 5.69 -7.88 1.99
N ARG A 84 5.91 -8.60 0.89
CA ARG A 84 7.25 -9.05 0.49
C ARG A 84 7.58 -8.62 -0.94
N PRO A 85 8.80 -8.16 -1.24
CA PRO A 85 9.23 -7.92 -2.61
C PRO A 85 9.17 -9.23 -3.43
N VAL A 86 8.59 -9.17 -4.62
CA VAL A 86 8.60 -10.27 -5.60
C VAL A 86 9.68 -10.03 -6.65
N SER A 87 9.90 -8.77 -7.00
CA SER A 87 10.98 -8.32 -7.89
C SER A 87 11.40 -6.90 -7.52
N ALA A 88 12.28 -6.28 -8.31
CA ALA A 88 12.66 -4.88 -8.13
C ALA A 88 11.48 -3.90 -8.26
N THR A 89 10.39 -4.29 -8.92
CA THR A 89 9.24 -3.43 -9.23
C THR A 89 7.89 -4.04 -8.84
N ALA A 90 7.89 -5.18 -8.16
CA ALA A 90 6.67 -5.88 -7.76
C ALA A 90 6.72 -6.31 -6.30
N LEU A 91 5.56 -6.30 -5.63
CA LEU A 91 5.42 -6.60 -4.22
C LEU A 91 4.14 -7.42 -3.98
N ALA A 92 4.25 -8.50 -3.22
CA ALA A 92 3.13 -9.33 -2.80
C ALA A 92 2.63 -8.85 -1.44
N LEU A 93 1.37 -8.44 -1.38
CA LEU A 93 0.67 -8.08 -0.15
C LEU A 93 0.04 -9.35 0.45
N SER A 94 0.40 -9.66 1.69
CA SER A 94 -0.14 -10.83 2.40
C SER A 94 -1.58 -10.57 2.86
N ALA A 95 -2.31 -11.64 3.22
CA ALA A 95 -3.63 -11.50 3.83
C ALA A 95 -3.61 -10.67 5.12
N ALA A 96 -2.55 -10.80 5.92
CA ALA A 96 -2.35 -9.99 7.12
C ALA A 96 -2.07 -8.51 6.77
N GLY A 97 -1.31 -8.25 5.70
CA GLY A 97 -1.10 -6.92 5.15
C GLY A 97 -2.40 -6.28 4.67
N GLU A 98 -3.25 -7.04 3.98
CA GLU A 98 -4.54 -6.59 3.47
C GLU A 98 -5.53 -6.26 4.59
N ALA A 99 -5.56 -7.07 5.65
CA ALA A 99 -6.45 -6.89 6.79
C ALA A 99 -5.95 -5.88 7.84
N TYR A 100 -4.71 -5.38 7.73
CA TYR A 100 -4.14 -4.49 8.75
C TYR A 100 -4.84 -3.14 8.79
N ASP A 101 -5.46 -2.77 9.91
CA ASP A 101 -6.04 -1.43 10.08
C ASP A 101 -4.93 -0.37 10.19
N THR A 102 -4.78 0.41 9.11
CA THR A 102 -3.81 1.51 9.09
C THR A 102 -4.35 2.79 9.72
N GLY A 103 -5.68 2.92 9.87
CA GLY A 103 -6.34 4.16 10.30
C GLY A 103 -6.09 5.38 9.41
N LEU A 104 -5.66 5.19 8.15
CA LEU A 104 -5.27 6.28 7.24
C LEU A 104 -6.08 6.35 5.94
N SER A 105 -6.91 5.35 5.63
CA SER A 105 -7.69 5.30 4.38
C SER A 105 -8.46 6.59 4.12
N ASP A 106 -9.24 7.07 5.10
CA ASP A 106 -10.06 8.29 4.96
C ASP A 106 -9.24 9.60 4.96
N ARG A 107 -7.93 9.51 5.18
CA ARG A 107 -7.04 10.69 5.25
C ARG A 107 -6.17 10.88 4.02
N ILE A 108 -5.79 9.78 3.35
CA ILE A 108 -4.84 9.83 2.23
C ILE A 108 -5.42 9.26 0.92
N LEU A 109 -6.56 8.56 0.97
CA LEU A 109 -7.29 8.12 -0.22
C LEU A 109 -8.43 9.09 -0.47
N HIS A 110 -8.19 10.10 -1.30
CA HIS A 110 -9.19 11.10 -1.64
C HIS A 110 -10.10 10.56 -2.75
N ARG A 111 -11.37 10.37 -2.45
CA ARG A 111 -12.38 9.98 -3.43
C ARG A 111 -13.20 11.23 -3.77
N ALA A 112 -13.66 11.34 -5.01
CA ALA A 112 -14.69 12.33 -5.31
C ALA A 112 -15.96 11.89 -4.60
N ASP A 113 -16.55 12.78 -3.80
CA ASP A 113 -17.91 12.59 -3.30
C ASP A 113 -18.83 12.52 -4.53
N HIS A 114 -19.59 11.42 -4.64
CA HIS A 114 -20.61 11.25 -5.67
C HIS A 114 -21.94 11.83 -5.19
#